data_AF-A0A1V2RSE1-F1
#
_entry.id   AF-A0A1V2RSE1-F1
#
_cell.length_a   1.000
_cell.length_b   1.000
_cell.length_c   1.000
_cell.angle_alpha   90.00
_cell.angle_beta   90.00
_cell.angle_gamma   90.00
#
_symmetry.space_group_name_H-M   'P 1'
#
loop_
_entity.id
_entity.type
_entity.pdbx_description
1 polymer ?
#
loop_
_entity_poly.entity_id
_entity_poly.type
_entity_poly.pdbx_seq_one_letter_code
_entity_poly.pdbx_strand_id
1 'polypeptide(L)' 'MTAFTIREVPDDIASRLKIRAAEAGQSLQTYLLALVTREATQPTLAEIAQRAEQYAVSEVDNDDVLALIDEGRAAR' A
#
# COMPACT_ATOMS: atom_id res chain seq x y z
N MET A 1 -10.83 7.80 -16.63
CA MET A 1 -9.68 8.59 -16.12
C MET A 1 -10.27 9.71 -15.29
N THR A 2 -9.97 9.76 -13.99
CA THR A 2 -10.58 10.71 -13.05
C THR A 2 -9.58 11.79 -12.69
N ALA A 3 -10.00 13.05 -12.70
CA ALA A 3 -9.18 14.18 -12.30
C ALA A 3 -9.71 14.78 -10.99
N PHE A 4 -8.80 15.14 -10.10
CA PHE A 4 -9.12 15.77 -8.82
C PHE A 4 -8.45 17.15 -8.75
N THR A 5 -9.13 18.11 -8.13
CA THR A 5 -8.59 19.46 -7.90
C THR A 5 -8.64 19.74 -6.41
N ILE A 6 -7.48 20.07 -5.84
CA ILE A 6 -7.36 20.50 -4.45
C ILE A 6 -7.43 22.03 -4.45
N ARG A 7 -8.43 22.59 -3.76
CA ARG A 7 -8.65 24.04 -3.64
C ARG A 7 -8.11 24.56 -2.31
N GLU A 8 -7.90 25.86 -2.25
CA GLU A 8 -7.51 26.58 -1.02
C GLU A 8 -6.22 26.07 -0.37
N VAL A 9 -5.28 25.59 -1.19
CA VAL A 9 -3.94 25.20 -0.71
C VAL A 9 -3.19 26.47 -0.34
N PRO A 10 -2.73 26.62 0.91
CA PRO A 10 -1.90 27.75 1.31
C PRO A 10 -0.64 27.88 0.45
N ASP A 11 -0.25 29.10 0.11
CA ASP A 11 0.86 29.36 -0.81
C ASP A 11 2.19 28.79 -0.33
N ASP A 12 2.41 28.79 0.99
CA ASP A 12 3.61 28.23 1.61
C ASP A 12 3.68 26.70 1.42
N ILE A 13 2.54 26.01 1.54
CA ILE A 13 2.42 24.58 1.31
C ILE A 13 2.62 24.26 -0.17
N ALA A 14 1.95 25.00 -1.07
CA ALA A 14 2.13 24.84 -2.51
C ALA A 14 3.59 25.03 -2.94
N SER A 15 4.28 26.01 -2.34
CA SER A 15 5.70 26.29 -2.60
C SER A 15 6.60 25.14 -2.15
N ARG A 16 6.38 24.60 -0.96
CA ARG A 16 7.12 23.43 -0.45
C ARG A 16 6.93 22.20 -1.35
N LEU A 17 5.72 21.96 -1.82
CA LEU A 17 5.42 20.84 -2.72
C LEU A 17 6.11 21.00 -4.08
N LYS A 18 6.16 22.22 -4.63
CA LYS A 18 6.90 22.51 -5.86
C LYS A 18 8.41 22.26 -5.71
N ILE A 19 8.99 22.69 -4.59
CA ILE A 19 10.41 22.45 -4.31
C ILE A 19 10.69 20.95 -4.26
N ARG A 20 9.91 20.18 -3.50
CA ARG A 20 10.07 18.72 -3.41
C ARG A 20 9.88 18.01 -4.75
N ALA A 21 8.94 18.46 -5.58
CA ALA A 21 8.76 17.93 -6.92
C ALA A 21 9.99 18.20 -7.80
N ALA A 22 10.55 19.40 -7.73
CA ALA A 22 11.78 19.75 -8.46
C ALA A 22 13.00 18.95 -7.97
N GLU A 23 13.16 18.76 -6.66
CA GLU A 23 14.20 17.91 -6.07
C GLU A 23 14.09 16.44 -6.53
N ALA A 24 12.85 15.95 -6.71
CA ALA A 24 12.59 14.62 -7.25
C ALA A 24 12.71 14.54 -8.78
N GLY A 25 13.00 15.65 -9.48
CA GLY A 25 13.07 15.70 -10.95
C GLY A 25 11.71 15.48 -11.62
N GLN A 26 10.61 15.76 -10.92
CA GLN A 26 9.24 15.49 -11.35
C GLN A 26 8.45 16.77 -11.56
N SER A 27 7.47 16.72 -12.47
CA SER A 27 6.43 17.74 -12.50
C SER A 27 5.61 17.69 -11.19
N LEU A 28 5.04 18.83 -10.77
CA LEU A 28 4.19 18.87 -9.58
C LEU A 28 3.00 17.89 -9.68
N GLN A 29 2.41 17.76 -10.86
CA GLN A 29 1.31 16.81 -11.10
C GLN A 29 1.75 15.37 -10.88
N THR A 30 2.88 14.97 -11.46
CA THR A 30 3.44 13.61 -11.30
C THR A 30 3.77 13.32 -9.84
N TYR A 31 4.41 14.29 -9.16
CA TYR A 31 4.77 14.17 -7.75
C TYR A 31 3.54 14.01 -6.86
N LEU A 32 2.51 14.83 -7.07
CA LEU A 32 1.27 14.75 -6.30
C LEU A 32 0.54 13.44 -6.58
N LEU A 33 0.44 12.99 -7.83
CA LEU A 33 -0.17 11.71 -8.17
C LEU A 33 0.51 10.56 -7.42
N ALA A 34 1.84 10.51 -7.43
CA ALA A 34 2.60 9.52 -6.69
C ALA A 34 2.34 9.60 -5.18
N LEU A 35 2.24 10.82 -4.63
CA LEU A 35 1.95 11.05 -3.23
C LEU A 35 0.57 10.51 -2.82
N VAL A 36 -0.50 10.88 -3.52
CA VAL A 36 -1.86 10.37 -3.20
C VAL A 36 -1.99 8.88 -3.47
N THR A 37 -1.30 8.36 -4.49
CA THR A 37 -1.30 6.92 -4.77
C THR A 37 -0.66 6.17 -3.62
N ARG A 38 0.51 6.62 -3.14
CA ARG A 38 1.19 6.01 -2.00
C ARG A 38 0.29 6.00 -0.76
N GLU A 39 -0.31 7.13 -0.41
CA GLU A 39 -1.21 7.21 0.75
C GLU A 39 -2.46 6.34 0.59
N ALA A 40 -3.03 6.24 -0.61
CA ALA A 40 -4.18 5.37 -0.86
C ALA A 40 -3.83 3.87 -0.84
N THR A 41 -2.57 3.52 -1.15
CA THR A 41 -2.10 2.13 -1.16
C THR A 41 -1.56 1.65 0.18
N GLN A 42 -1.28 2.57 1.11
CA GLN A 42 -0.69 2.22 2.40
C GLN A 42 -1.81 1.88 3.38
N PRO A 43 -2.00 0.59 3.74
CA PRO A 43 -3.06 0.20 4.65
C PRO A 43 -2.80 0.82 6.04
N THR A 44 -3.85 1.35 6.64
CA THR A 44 -3.83 1.85 8.00
C THR A 44 -3.56 0.71 8.98
N LEU A 45 -3.05 1.02 10.18
CA LEU A 45 -2.85 0.01 11.24
C LEU A 45 -4.13 -0.74 11.58
N ALA A 46 -5.29 -0.06 11.51
CA ALA A 46 -6.59 -0.67 11.73
C ALA A 46 -6.95 -1.68 10.62
N GLU A 47 -6.69 -1.34 9.35
CA GLU A 47 -6.90 -2.24 8.22
C GLU A 47 -5.92 -3.43 8.25
N ILE A 48 -4.67 -3.20 8.66
CA ILE A 48 -3.69 -4.27 8.88
C ILE A 48 -4.16 -5.21 9.99
N ALA A 49 -4.64 -4.67 11.12
CA ALA A 49 -5.15 -5.47 12.23
C ALA A 49 -6.36 -6.31 11.82
N GLN A 50 -7.31 -5.72 11.09
CA GLN A 50 -8.45 -6.46 10.53
C GLN A 50 -8.01 -7.56 9.55
N ARG A 51 -7.01 -7.28 8.72
CA ARG A 51 -6.43 -8.30 7.82
C ARG A 51 -5.77 -9.42 8.61
N ALA A 52 -5.02 -9.08 9.65
CA ALA A 52 -4.36 -10.05 10.51
C ALA A 52 -5.39 -10.94 11.24
N GLU A 53 -6.49 -10.36 11.72
CA GLU A 53 -7.61 -11.12 12.28
C GLU A 53 -8.21 -12.07 11.24
N GLN A 54 -8.44 -11.62 9.99
CA GLN A 54 -8.95 -12.48 8.91
C GLN A 54 -8.01 -13.65 8.55
N TYR A 55 -6.69 -13.44 8.56
CA TYR A 55 -5.72 -14.50 8.29
C TYR A 55 -5.42 -15.38 9.50
N ALA A 56 -5.66 -14.89 10.73
CA ALA A 56 -5.55 -15.69 11.95
C ALA A 56 -6.69 -16.72 12.09
N VAL A 57 -7.75 -16.63 11.27
CA VAL A 57 -8.86 -17.60 11.25
C VAL A 57 -8.57 -18.84 10.39
N SER A 58 -7.42 -18.93 9.71
CA SER A 58 -7.04 -20.22 9.14
C SER A 58 -6.60 -21.14 10.29
N GLU A 59 -7.55 -21.95 10.78
CA GLU A 59 -7.27 -23.17 11.55
C GLU A 59 -6.45 -24.12 10.66
N VAL A 60 -5.17 -23.83 10.51
CA VAL A 60 -4.21 -24.75 9.92
C VAL A 60 -3.76 -25.66 11.05
N ASP A 61 -4.13 -26.94 10.99
CA ASP A 61 -3.63 -27.92 11.94
C ASP A 61 -2.28 -28.48 11.46
N ASN A 62 -1.52 -29.07 12.37
CA ASN A 62 -0.25 -29.71 12.05
C ASN A 62 -0.43 -30.81 11.00
N ASP A 63 -1.57 -31.50 10.99
CA ASP A 63 -1.88 -32.54 10.03
C ASP A 63 -1.99 -32.00 8.59
N ASP A 64 -2.50 -30.78 8.39
CA ASP A 64 -2.56 -30.13 7.08
C ASP A 64 -1.15 -29.82 6.55
N VAL A 65 -0.26 -29.39 7.44
CA VAL A 65 1.14 -29.10 7.11
C VAL A 65 1.89 -30.38 6.76
N LEU A 66 1.68 -31.45 7.53
CA LEU A 66 2.30 -32.75 7.28
C LEU A 66 1.82 -33.35 5.94
N ALA A 67 0.53 -33.24 5.63
CA ALA A 67 -0.04 -33.71 4.37
C ALA A 67 0.61 -33.01 3.15
N LEU A 68 0.78 -31.68 3.20
CA LEU A 68 1.44 -30.92 2.13
C LEU A 68 2.91 -31.30 1.94
N ILE A 69 3.62 -31.59 3.03
CA ILE A 69 5.02 -32.05 2.98
C ILE A 69 5.12 -33.43 2.32
N ASP A 70 4.22 -34.35 2.68
CA ASP A 70 4.20 -35.70 2.13
C ASP A 70 3.82 -35.72 0.65
N GLU A 71 2.86 -34.88 0.22
CA GLU A 71 2.53 -34.69 -1.19
C GLU A 71 3.74 -34.20 -2.01
N GLY A 72 4.53 -33.26 -1.47
CA GLY A 72 5.76 -32.77 -2.10
C GLY A 72 6.90 -33.80 -2.18
N ARG A 73 6.90 -34.82 -1.30
CA ARG A 73 7.84 -35.94 -1.34
C ARG A 73 7.42 -37.00 -2.34
N ALA A 74 6.12 -37.26 -2.46
CA ALA A 74 5.56 -38.25 -3.40
C ALA A 74 5.67 -37.83 -4.87
N ALA A 75 5.80 -36.53 -5.15
CA ALA A 75 5.95 -35.98 -6.49
C ALA A 75 7.40 -35.99 -7.03
N ARG A 76 8.37 -36.59 -6.33
CA ARG A 76 9.76 -36.80 -6.79
C ARG A 76 10.02 -38.27 -7.09
#